data_AF-A0A7C5XWA0-F1
#
_entry.id   AF-A0A7C5XWA0-F1
#
_cell.length_a   1.000
_cell.length_b   1.000
_cell.length_c   1.000
_cell.angle_alpha   90.00
_cell.angle_beta   90.00
_cell.angle_gamma   90.00
#
_symmetry.space_group_name_H-M   'P 1'
#
loop_
_entity.id
_entity.type
_entity.pdbx_description
1 polymer ?
#
loop_
_entity_poly.entity_id
_entity_poly.type
_entity_poly.pdbx_seq_one_letter_code
_entity_poly.pdbx_strand_id
1 'polypeptide(L)'
;MSKIMLVLAMAVFACGCSRCVENVDFNKCLDALEGPARDECVRIALENVNCVDTCMGLEDEDFRNQCLKSLALNRQNRFYCGQITDEGLKKECVESCNTP
;
A
#
# COMPACT_ATOMS: atom_id res chain seq x y z
N MET A 1 -0.58 -15.86 34.17
CA MET A 1 -0.74 -15.75 32.70
C MET A 1 -0.06 -14.48 32.29
N SER A 2 1.22 -14.57 31.91
CA SER A 2 2.15 -13.44 31.83
C SER A 2 2.50 -13.11 30.38
N LYS A 3 2.39 -11.81 30.05
CA LYS A 3 3.23 -11.02 29.12
C LYS A 3 3.03 -11.39 27.63
N ILE A 4 2.60 -10.49 26.76
CA ILE A 4 3.45 -9.45 26.18
C ILE A 4 2.56 -8.28 25.70
N MET A 5 2.61 -7.16 26.42
CA MET A 5 2.60 -5.82 25.82
C MET A 5 4.07 -5.47 25.61
N LEU A 6 4.51 -5.24 24.38
CA LEU A 6 5.76 -4.55 24.09
C LEU A 6 5.64 -3.78 22.77
N VAL A 7 5.43 -2.49 22.97
CA VAL A 7 5.68 -1.35 22.10
C VAL A 7 7.14 -1.37 21.63
N LEU A 8 7.41 -0.85 20.41
CA LEU A 8 8.62 -0.16 19.89
C LEU A 8 8.85 -0.59 18.44
N ALA A 9 8.78 0.31 17.45
CA ALA A 9 9.91 1.20 17.21
C ALA A 9 9.48 2.60 16.75
N MET A 10 10.02 3.60 17.45
CA MET A 10 10.24 4.93 16.87
C MET A 10 11.49 4.85 15.99
N ALA A 11 11.34 5.15 14.70
CA ALA A 11 12.44 5.61 13.86
C ALA A 11 12.03 6.95 13.26
N VAL A 12 12.51 8.03 13.88
CA VAL A 12 12.53 9.35 13.25
C VAL A 12 13.77 9.36 12.37
N PHE A 13 13.61 9.21 11.06
CA PHE A 13 14.65 9.50 10.08
C PHE A 13 14.13 10.52 9.06
N ALA A 14 14.98 11.50 8.82
CA ALA A 14 14.70 12.74 8.12
C ALA A 14 14.32 12.55 6.64
N CYS A 15 13.07 12.84 6.31
CA CYS A 15 12.60 13.77 5.27
C CYS A 15 11.06 13.74 5.36
N GLY A 16 10.40 14.90 5.38
CA GLY A 16 8.97 14.99 5.73
C GLY A 16 8.07 14.08 4.89
N CYS A 17 7.59 12.99 5.49
CA CYS A 17 6.45 12.24 5.00
C CYS A 17 5.67 11.71 6.21
N SER A 18 4.41 12.12 6.30
CA SER A 18 3.48 11.87 7.39
C SER A 18 3.46 10.39 7.80
N ARG A 19 3.82 10.12 9.08
CA ARG A 19 3.59 8.90 9.87
C ARG A 19 3.01 7.71 9.06
N CYS A 20 3.88 6.99 8.38
CA CYS A 20 3.56 5.66 7.86
C CYS A 20 3.45 4.71 9.06
N VAL A 21 2.34 4.00 9.20
CA VAL A 21 2.23 2.91 10.18
C VAL A 21 2.11 1.64 9.37
N GLU A 22 3.19 0.86 9.34
CA GLU A 22 3.24 -0.47 8.73
C GLU A 22 2.22 -1.38 9.44
N ASN A 23 1.02 -1.52 8.88
CA ASN A 23 -0.02 -2.39 9.46
C ASN A 23 -0.51 -3.46 8.48
N VAL A 24 -0.03 -3.47 7.25
CA VAL A 24 -0.54 -4.33 6.19
C VAL A 24 0.57 -5.23 5.66
N ASP A 25 0.55 -6.48 6.11
CA ASP A 25 1.43 -7.55 5.62
C ASP A 25 0.74 -8.30 4.48
N PHE A 26 0.96 -7.85 3.26
CA PHE A 26 0.35 -8.44 2.06
C PHE A 26 0.77 -9.89 1.82
N ASN A 27 1.96 -10.28 2.30
CA ASN A 27 2.44 -11.66 2.14
C ASN A 27 1.53 -12.63 2.86
N LYS A 28 0.87 -12.24 3.96
CA LYS A 28 -0.18 -13.07 4.59
C LYS A 28 -1.36 -13.32 3.67
N CYS A 29 -1.76 -12.36 2.83
CA CYS A 29 -2.83 -12.59 1.86
C CYS A 29 -2.35 -13.54 0.75
N LEU A 30 -1.12 -13.35 0.28
CA LEU A 30 -0.54 -14.14 -0.81
C LEU A 30 -0.24 -15.59 -0.41
N ASP A 31 0.26 -15.80 0.81
CA ASP A 31 0.67 -17.11 1.32
C ASP A 31 -0.50 -17.92 1.90
N ALA A 32 -1.54 -17.25 2.42
CA ALA A 32 -2.60 -17.93 3.17
C ALA A 32 -3.87 -18.22 2.35
N LEU A 33 -4.05 -17.61 1.17
CA LEU A 33 -5.31 -17.65 0.42
C LEU A 33 -5.08 -17.83 -1.09
N GLU A 34 -6.00 -18.53 -1.75
CA GLU A 34 -6.07 -18.65 -3.21
C GLU A 34 -7.38 -18.07 -3.75
N GLY A 35 -7.36 -17.62 -5.00
CA GLY A 35 -8.56 -17.17 -5.72
C GLY A 35 -9.27 -15.98 -5.06
N PRO A 36 -10.62 -15.93 -5.05
CA PRO A 36 -11.37 -14.75 -4.63
C PRO A 36 -11.10 -14.29 -3.19
N ALA A 37 -10.74 -15.20 -2.29
CA ALA A 37 -10.44 -14.85 -0.90
C ALA A 37 -9.12 -14.07 -0.79
N ARG A 38 -8.12 -14.43 -1.60
CA ARG A 38 -6.86 -13.69 -1.70
C ARG A 38 -7.11 -12.29 -2.24
N ASP A 39 -7.88 -12.20 -3.31
CA ASP A 39 -8.15 -10.92 -3.98
C ASP A 39 -8.92 -9.97 -3.04
N GLU A 40 -9.87 -10.48 -2.25
CA GLU A 40 -10.57 -9.71 -1.22
C GLU A 40 -9.66 -9.29 -0.06
N CYS A 41 -8.78 -10.19 0.41
CA CYS A 41 -7.78 -9.88 1.44
C CYS A 41 -6.87 -8.75 0.98
N VAL A 42 -6.36 -8.84 -0.26
CA VAL A 42 -5.51 -7.81 -0.87
C VAL A 42 -6.31 -6.52 -1.01
N ARG A 43 -7.55 -6.55 -1.49
CA ARG A 43 -8.39 -5.34 -1.61
C ARG A 43 -8.54 -4.60 -0.29
N ILE A 44 -8.91 -5.29 0.79
CA ILE A 44 -9.04 -4.72 2.14
C ILE A 44 -7.70 -4.18 2.62
N ALA A 45 -6.61 -4.91 2.36
CA ALA A 45 -5.26 -4.50 2.68
C ALA A 45 -4.89 -3.19 1.97
N LEU A 46 -5.15 -3.06 0.66
CA LEU A 46 -4.90 -1.86 -0.14
C LEU A 46 -5.67 -0.62 0.35
N GLU A 47 -6.92 -0.79 0.81
CA GLU A 47 -7.71 0.30 1.39
C GLU A 47 -7.06 0.89 2.65
N ASN A 48 -6.30 0.07 3.38
CA ASN A 48 -5.64 0.44 4.62
C ASN A 48 -4.15 0.79 4.44
N VAL A 49 -3.61 0.72 3.21
CA VAL A 49 -2.22 1.11 2.95
C VAL A 49 -2.06 2.61 3.10
N ASN A 50 -1.11 2.96 3.97
CA ASN A 50 -0.68 4.32 4.17
C ASN A 50 0.81 4.52 3.83
N CYS A 51 1.53 3.51 3.34
CA CYS A 51 2.97 3.57 3.13
C CYS A 51 3.36 3.09 1.72
N VAL A 52 4.23 3.86 1.06
CA VAL A 52 4.74 3.51 -0.28
C VAL A 52 5.69 2.33 -0.22
N ASP A 53 6.49 2.22 0.85
CA ASP A 53 7.46 1.13 1.01
C ASP A 53 6.75 -0.23 1.09
N THR A 54 5.55 -0.27 1.67
CA THR A 54 4.71 -1.48 1.69
C THR A 54 4.32 -1.92 0.27
N CYS A 55 3.97 -0.98 -0.62
CA CYS A 55 3.68 -1.31 -2.02
C CYS A 55 4.93 -1.75 -2.77
N MET A 56 6.07 -1.11 -2.53
CA MET A 56 7.33 -1.43 -3.20
C MET A 56 7.89 -2.80 -2.80
N GLY A 57 7.51 -3.31 -1.62
CA GLY A 57 7.84 -4.66 -1.16
C GLY A 57 7.03 -5.77 -1.83
N LEU A 58 6.02 -5.44 -2.65
CA LEU A 58 5.24 -6.43 -3.39
C LEU A 58 6.05 -6.96 -4.58
N GLU A 59 6.26 -8.27 -4.60
CA GLU A 59 6.94 -8.97 -5.69
C GLU A 59 6.11 -8.96 -6.98
N ASP A 60 4.80 -9.20 -6.84
CA ASP A 60 3.84 -9.17 -7.93
C ASP A 60 3.59 -7.73 -8.40
N GLU A 61 3.82 -7.52 -9.69
CA GLU A 61 3.75 -6.21 -10.32
C GLU A 61 2.32 -5.65 -10.39
N ASP A 62 1.32 -6.50 -10.62
CA ASP A 62 -0.07 -6.08 -10.69
C ASP A 62 -0.55 -5.60 -9.33
N PHE A 63 -0.22 -6.35 -8.27
CA PHE A 63 -0.53 -5.93 -6.90
C PHE A 63 0.23 -4.68 -6.49
N ARG A 64 1.51 -4.55 -6.88
CA ARG A 64 2.30 -3.32 -6.64
C ARG A 64 1.65 -2.10 -7.29
N ASN A 65 1.25 -2.23 -8.55
CA ASN A 65 0.61 -1.15 -9.31
C ASN A 65 -0.74 -0.75 -8.69
N GLN A 66 -1.56 -1.71 -8.29
CA GLN A 66 -2.82 -1.43 -7.58
C GLN A 66 -2.58 -0.77 -6.22
N CYS A 67 -1.55 -1.19 -5.48
CA CYS A 67 -1.18 -0.60 -4.20
C CYS A 67 -0.77 0.86 -4.33
N LEU A 68 0.09 1.15 -5.30
CA LEU A 68 0.54 2.51 -5.60
C LEU A 68 -0.63 3.41 -6.03
N LYS A 69 -1.58 2.88 -6.82
CA LYS A 69 -2.81 3.58 -7.19
C LYS A 69 -3.67 3.90 -5.96
N SER A 70 -3.96 2.92 -5.12
CA SER A 70 -4.74 3.13 -3.90
C SER A 70 -4.08 4.13 -2.96
N LEU A 71 -2.76 4.04 -2.79
CA LEU A 71 -1.98 4.99 -2.00
C LEU A 71 -2.04 6.41 -2.58
N ALA A 72 -1.94 6.54 -3.91
CA ALA A 72 -2.08 7.82 -4.59
C ALA A 72 -3.44 8.47 -4.34
N LEU A 73 -4.52 7.69 -4.43
CA LEU A 73 -5.88 8.15 -4.22
C LEU A 73 -6.13 8.52 -2.75
N ASN A 74 -5.70 7.66 -1.82
CA ASN A 74 -5.86 7.88 -0.38
C ASN A 74 -5.09 9.11 0.10
N ARG A 75 -3.89 9.34 -0.44
CA ARG A 75 -3.05 10.51 -0.10
C ARG A 75 -3.29 11.72 -1.00
N GLN A 76 -4.17 11.59 -2.01
CA GLN A 76 -4.36 12.59 -3.07
C GLN A 76 -3.02 13.06 -3.66
N ASN A 77 -2.08 12.13 -3.83
CA ASN A 77 -0.71 12.42 -4.21
C ASN A 77 -0.30 11.65 -5.47
N ARG A 78 -0.24 12.40 -6.56
CA ARG A 78 0.07 11.93 -7.92
C ARG A 78 1.50 11.43 -8.09
N PHE A 79 2.39 11.79 -7.16
CA PHE A 79 3.75 11.26 -7.15
C PHE A 79 3.76 9.74 -7.11
N TYR A 80 2.81 9.12 -6.39
CA TYR A 80 2.71 7.66 -6.32
C TYR A 80 2.19 7.06 -7.63
N CYS A 81 1.31 7.75 -8.37
CA CYS A 81 0.90 7.31 -9.71
C CYS A 81 2.08 7.22 -10.69
N GLY A 82 3.08 8.11 -10.55
CA GLY A 82 4.28 8.10 -11.39
C GLY A 82 5.18 6.87 -11.20
N GLN A 83 4.99 6.12 -10.12
CA GLN A 83 5.72 4.89 -9.81
C GLN A 83 5.03 3.63 -10.34
N ILE A 84 3.80 3.75 -10.85
CA ILE A 84 3.07 2.66 -11.48
C ILE A 84 3.71 2.35 -12.83
N THR A 85 4.04 1.07 -13.06
CA THR A 85 4.66 0.61 -14.31
C THR A 85 3.63 0.29 -15.39
N ASP A 86 2.42 -0.14 -15.00
CA ASP A 86 1.30 -0.29 -15.93
C ASP A 86 0.79 1.08 -16.40
N GLU A 87 1.01 1.39 -17.69
CA GLU A 87 0.68 2.70 -18.26
C GLU A 87 -0.83 2.98 -18.28
N GLY A 88 -1.68 1.95 -18.34
CA GLY A 88 -3.14 2.11 -18.28
C GLY A 88 -3.60 2.57 -16.88
N LEU A 89 -3.18 1.83 -15.85
CA LEU A 89 -3.43 2.13 -14.45
C LEU A 89 -2.79 3.45 -14.03
N LYS A 90 -1.59 3.77 -14.52
CA LYS A 90 -0.92 5.04 -14.27
C LYS A 90 -1.75 6.21 -14.78
N LYS A 91 -2.23 6.13 -16.02
CA LYS A 91 -3.10 7.17 -16.60
C LYS A 91 -4.38 7.33 -15.78
N GLU A 92 -5.05 6.22 -15.49
CA GLU A 92 -6.27 6.21 -14.66
C GLU A 92 -6.04 6.81 -13.26
N CYS A 93 -4.90 6.48 -12.63
CA CYS A 93 -4.51 7.01 -11.33
C CYS A 93 -4.32 8.53 -11.38
N VAL A 94 -3.61 9.04 -12.39
CA VAL A 94 -3.38 10.49 -12.57
C VAL A 94 -4.69 11.23 -12.82
N GLU A 95 -5.58 10.67 -13.63
CA GLU A 95 -6.92 11.24 -13.89
C GLU A 95 -7.78 11.24 -12.62
N SER A 96 -7.75 10.17 -11.84
CA SER A 96 -8.54 10.04 -10.61
C SER A 96 -8.02 10.93 -9.46
N CYS A 97 -6.72 11.24 -9.42
CA CYS A 97 -6.14 12.21 -8.47
C CYS A 97 -6.31 13.68 -8.92
N ASN A 98 -7.01 13.94 -10.03
CA ASN A 98 -7.29 15.28 -10.56
C ASN A 98 -8.69 15.80 -10.21
N THR A 99 -9.56 14.98 -9.61
CA THR A 99 -10.92 15.39 -9.29
C THR A 99 -10.96 16.08 -7.90
N PRO A 100 -11.36 17.36 -7.82
CA PRO A 100 -11.52 18.09 -6.56
C PRO A 100 -12.72 17.60 -5.73
#